data_AF-A0A131YG96-F1
#
_entry.id   AF-A0A131YG96-F1
#
_cell.length_a   1.000
_cell.length_b   1.000
_cell.length_c   1.000
_cell.angle_alpha   90.00
_cell.angle_beta   90.00
_cell.angle_gamma   90.00
#
_symmetry.space_group_name_H-M   'P 1'
#
loop_
_entity.id
_entity.type
_entity.pdbx_description
1 polymer ?
#
loop_
_entity_poly.entity_id
_entity_poly.type
_entity_poly.pdbx_seq_one_letter_code
_entity_poly.pdbx_strand_id
1 'polypeptide(L)'
;MKGMRLLAVILLSAHFAMLECKWNMAQKPYGIKKFLNTSFPIWTLYTTQGAKPRCEVDVVKYITKNSIAYHHFFYEGGQRRSIIMEGAFDKNRKSRIIVRPKGTKK
;
A
#
# COMPACT_ATOMS: atom_id res chain seq x y z
N MET A 1 21.36 37.20 -33.99
CA MET A 1 20.47 36.10 -34.45
C MET A 1 20.88 34.70 -33.98
N LYS A 2 22.17 34.31 -33.96
CA LYS A 2 22.60 32.97 -33.51
C LYS A 2 22.31 32.67 -32.03
N GLY A 3 22.55 33.62 -31.12
CA GLY A 3 22.29 33.44 -29.68
C GLY A 3 20.81 33.25 -29.31
N MET A 4 19.90 33.93 -30.01
CA MET A 4 18.46 33.82 -29.78
C MET A 4 17.89 32.45 -30.18
N ARG A 5 18.45 31.84 -31.24
CA ARG A 5 18.14 30.45 -31.64
C ARG A 5 18.65 29.44 -30.63
N LEU A 6 19.84 29.66 -30.07
CA LEU A 6 20.41 28.78 -29.05
C LEU A 6 19.57 28.79 -27.75
N LEU A 7 19.14 29.98 -27.31
CA LEU A 7 18.25 30.14 -26.16
C LEU A 7 16.90 29.46 -26.38
N ALA A 8 16.31 29.61 -27.57
CA ALA A 8 15.06 28.94 -27.90
C ALA A 8 15.18 27.41 -27.83
N VAL A 9 16.29 26.84 -28.32
CA VAL A 9 16.54 25.39 -28.26
C VAL A 9 16.71 24.89 -26.82
N ILE A 10 17.43 25.64 -25.98
CA ILE A 10 17.61 25.29 -24.55
C ILE A 10 16.27 25.35 -23.80
N LEU A 11 15.45 26.37 -24.07
CA LEU A 11 14.14 26.50 -23.44
C LEU A 11 13.20 25.39 -23.89
N LEU A 12 13.23 25.03 -25.18
CA LEU A 12 12.41 23.93 -25.71
C LEU A 12 12.82 22.60 -25.09
N SER A 13 14.13 22.31 -25.02
CA SER A 13 14.62 21.04 -24.45
C SER A 13 14.32 20.92 -22.96
N ALA A 14 14.46 22.01 -22.20
CA ALA A 14 14.07 22.05 -20.79
C ALA A 14 12.55 21.84 -20.61
N HIS A 15 11.73 22.41 -21.50
CA HIS A 15 10.29 22.21 -21.48
C HIS A 15 9.89 20.75 -21.79
N PHE A 16 10.52 20.13 -22.80
CA PHE A 16 10.32 18.71 -23.11
C PHE A 16 10.79 17.79 -21.98
N ALA A 17 11.94 18.05 -21.37
CA ALA A 17 12.43 17.29 -20.22
C ALA A 17 11.48 17.40 -19.01
N MET A 18 10.90 18.58 -18.77
CA MET A 18 9.90 18.80 -17.70
C MET A 18 8.58 18.08 -17.98
N LEU A 19 8.17 17.95 -19.24
CA LEU A 19 6.97 17.19 -19.64
C LEU A 19 7.19 15.68 -19.48
N GLU A 20 8.33 15.16 -19.96
CA GLU A 20 8.72 13.74 -19.81
C GLU A 20 8.86 13.34 -18.33
N CYS A 21 9.48 14.19 -17.50
CA CYS A 21 9.59 13.92 -16.06
C CYS A 21 8.26 14.03 -15.31
N LYS A 22 7.29 14.82 -15.82
CA LYS A 22 5.96 14.93 -15.21
C LYS A 22 5.04 13.75 -15.52
N TRP A 23 5.31 12.97 -16.58
CA TRP A 23 4.38 11.95 -17.05
C TRP A 23 4.20 10.78 -16.06
N ASN A 24 5.14 10.56 -15.14
CA ASN A 24 5.06 9.52 -14.11
C ASN A 24 4.64 9.98 -12.72
N MET A 25 4.42 11.29 -12.49
CA MET A 25 4.12 11.81 -11.13
C MET A 25 2.64 11.73 -10.75
N ALA A 26 1.75 11.37 -11.67
CA ALA A 26 0.33 11.18 -11.40
C ALA A 26 -0.02 9.70 -11.17
N GLN A 27 0.84 8.92 -10.50
CA GLN A 27 0.41 7.63 -9.99
C GLN A 27 -0.73 7.88 -9.01
N LYS A 28 -1.96 7.59 -9.46
CA LYS A 28 -3.16 7.68 -8.64
C LYS A 28 -2.90 6.81 -7.41
N PRO A 29 -2.86 7.37 -6.18
CA PRO A 29 -2.52 6.57 -5.01
C PRO A 29 -3.53 5.43 -4.91
N TYR A 30 -3.05 4.19 -5.10
CA TYR A 30 -3.87 3.01 -4.89
C TYR A 30 -4.30 3.00 -3.43
N GLY A 31 -5.60 3.20 -3.20
CA GLY A 31 -6.13 3.31 -1.85
C GLY A 31 -6.08 1.94 -1.18
N ILE A 32 -5.38 1.83 -0.04
CA ILE A 32 -5.25 0.57 0.71
C ILE A 32 -6.63 0.01 1.07
N LYS A 33 -7.59 0.90 1.35
CA LYS A 33 -8.98 0.54 1.59
C LYS A 33 -9.62 -0.21 0.41
N LYS A 34 -9.35 0.21 -0.83
CA LYS A 34 -9.90 -0.45 -2.02
C LYS A 34 -9.31 -1.84 -2.19
N PHE A 35 -8.01 -1.98 -1.96
CA PHE A 35 -7.32 -3.28 -1.98
C PHE A 35 -7.88 -4.24 -0.93
N LEU A 36 -8.05 -3.77 0.30
CA LEU A 36 -8.55 -4.58 1.42
C LEU A 36 -10.06 -4.83 1.35
N ASN A 37 -10.83 -4.09 0.55
CA ASN A 37 -12.26 -4.30 0.38
C ASN A 37 -12.53 -5.41 -0.66
N THR A 38 -12.19 -6.64 -0.30
CA THR A 38 -12.34 -7.83 -1.14
C THR A 38 -13.06 -8.94 -0.38
N SER A 39 -13.80 -9.79 -1.11
CA SER A 39 -14.36 -11.04 -0.58
C SER A 39 -13.36 -12.18 -0.62
N PHE A 40 -12.26 -12.04 -1.37
CA PHE A 40 -11.24 -13.09 -1.50
C PHE A 40 -10.20 -13.00 -0.37
N PRO A 41 -9.69 -14.15 0.13
CA PRO A 41 -8.56 -14.17 1.06
C PRO A 41 -7.31 -13.53 0.45
N ILE A 42 -6.56 -12.77 1.27
CA ILE A 42 -5.31 -12.14 0.87
C ILE A 42 -4.16 -12.98 1.42
N TRP A 43 -3.34 -13.56 0.54
CA TRP A 43 -2.24 -14.45 0.92
C TRP A 43 -0.91 -13.72 0.94
N THR A 44 -0.14 -13.89 2.01
CA THR A 44 1.26 -13.44 2.09
C THR A 44 2.16 -14.54 1.55
N LEU A 45 2.60 -14.38 0.29
CA LEU A 45 3.50 -15.35 -0.37
C LEU A 45 4.98 -15.08 -0.06
N TYR A 46 5.36 -13.80 0.03
CA TYR A 46 6.73 -13.36 0.24
C TYR A 46 6.77 -12.25 1.30
N THR A 47 7.76 -12.32 2.18
CA THR A 47 8.08 -11.25 3.13
C THR A 47 9.59 -11.13 3.30
N THR A 48 10.07 -9.92 3.60
CA THR A 48 11.46 -9.68 3.99
C THR A 48 11.68 -9.84 5.50
N GLN A 49 10.61 -10.00 6.28
CA GLN A 49 10.68 -10.18 7.72
C GLN A 49 11.08 -11.63 8.06
N GLY A 50 12.39 -11.93 8.02
CA GLY A 50 13.10 -13.03 8.70
C GLY A 50 12.61 -14.48 8.51
N ALA A 51 11.35 -14.77 8.83
CA ALA A 51 10.70 -16.06 8.61
C ALA A 51 9.98 -16.08 7.26
N LYS A 52 10.12 -17.18 6.51
CA LYS A 52 9.28 -17.41 5.33
C LYS A 52 7.83 -17.60 5.81
N PRO A 53 6.86 -16.82 5.30
CA PRO A 53 5.48 -16.96 5.71
C PRO A 53 4.98 -18.33 5.23
N ARG A 54 4.45 -19.14 6.15
CA ARG A 54 3.86 -20.44 5.82
C ARG A 54 2.35 -20.31 5.84
N CYS A 55 1.73 -20.33 4.66
CA CYS A 55 0.27 -20.27 4.49
C CYS A 55 -0.37 -19.11 5.27
N GLU A 56 0.32 -17.96 5.32
CA GLU A 56 -0.17 -16.78 6.01
C GLU A 56 -1.25 -16.12 5.16
N VAL A 57 -2.42 -15.89 5.76
CA VAL A 57 -3.60 -15.44 5.05
C VAL A 57 -4.48 -14.55 5.92
N ASP A 58 -4.95 -13.47 5.31
CA ASP A 58 -5.87 -12.52 5.90
C ASP A 58 -7.27 -12.64 5.28
N VAL A 59 -8.29 -12.76 6.13
CA VAL A 59 -9.69 -12.87 5.72
C VAL A 59 -10.50 -11.77 6.38
N VAL A 60 -11.07 -10.88 5.56
CA VAL A 60 -11.85 -9.73 6.03
C VAL A 60 -13.09 -10.19 6.78
N LYS A 61 -13.33 -9.62 7.97
CA LYS A 61 -14.59 -9.78 8.71
C LYS A 61 -15.56 -8.66 8.38
N TYR A 62 -15.08 -7.43 8.52
CA TYR A 62 -15.84 -6.24 8.18
C TYR A 62 -14.89 -5.10 7.85
N ILE A 63 -15.38 -4.16 7.05
CA ILE A 63 -14.68 -2.93 6.68
C ILE A 63 -15.68 -1.79 6.69
N THR A 64 -15.29 -0.67 7.30
CA THR A 64 -16.12 0.52 7.44
C THR A 64 -15.49 1.70 6.70
N LYS A 65 -16.01 2.91 6.92
CA LYS A 65 -15.38 4.12 6.41
C LYS A 65 -13.94 4.28 6.91
N ASN A 66 -13.70 3.99 8.19
CA ASN A 66 -12.48 4.38 8.91
C ASN A 66 -11.69 3.20 9.49
N SER A 67 -12.27 1.99 9.50
CA SER A 67 -11.67 0.83 10.15
C SER A 67 -11.89 -0.46 9.36
N ILE A 68 -11.15 -1.49 9.73
CA ILE A 68 -11.29 -2.86 9.25
C ILE A 68 -11.05 -3.81 10.41
N ALA A 69 -11.68 -4.98 10.37
CA ALA A 69 -11.23 -6.13 11.13
C ALA A 69 -11.13 -7.35 10.22
N TYR A 70 -10.13 -8.18 10.47
CA TYR A 70 -9.86 -9.39 9.70
C TYR A 70 -9.31 -10.48 10.60
N HIS A 71 -9.48 -11.73 10.19
CA HIS A 71 -8.75 -12.86 10.76
C HIS A 71 -7.38 -12.95 10.09
N HIS A 72 -6.34 -12.98 10.89
CA HIS A 72 -4.97 -13.26 10.46
C HIS A 72 -4.62 -14.69 10.86
N PHE A 73 -4.41 -15.56 9.87
CA PHE A 73 -4.00 -16.94 10.06
C PHE A 73 -2.52 -17.09 9.74
N PHE A 74 -1.78 -17.76 10.61
CA PHE A 74 -0.34 -17.96 10.47
C PHE A 74 0.08 -19.26 11.15
N TYR A 75 1.32 -19.70 10.90
CA TYR A 75 1.92 -20.83 11.60
C TYR A 75 2.98 -20.36 12.59
N GLU A 76 2.93 -20.91 13.80
CA GLU A 76 3.91 -20.67 14.85
C GLU A 76 4.24 -22.01 15.52
N GLY A 77 5.53 -22.37 15.60
CA GLY A 77 5.95 -23.67 16.14
C GLY A 77 5.34 -24.88 15.42
N GLY A 78 5.05 -24.76 14.12
CA GLY A 78 4.40 -25.82 13.33
C GLY A 78 2.89 -25.95 13.54
N GLN A 79 2.30 -25.18 14.45
CA GLN A 79 0.86 -25.16 14.68
C GLN A 79 0.21 -23.97 13.97
N ARG A 80 -0.96 -24.22 13.37
CA ARG A 80 -1.78 -23.15 12.81
C ARG A 80 -2.41 -22.35 13.94
N ARG A 81 -2.19 -21.04 13.93
CA ARG A 81 -2.81 -20.08 14.85
C ARG A 81 -3.68 -19.10 14.08
N SER A 82 -4.56 -18.43 14.81
CA SER A 82 -5.34 -17.33 14.27
C SER A 82 -5.57 -16.26 15.32
N ILE A 83 -5.49 -15.00 14.90
CA ILE A 83 -5.82 -13.84 15.71
C ILE A 83 -6.76 -12.93 14.93
N ILE A 84 -7.60 -12.18 15.65
CA ILE A 84 -8.38 -11.10 15.03
C ILE A 84 -7.51 -9.86 15.07
N MET A 85 -7.33 -9.22 13.92
CA MET A 85 -6.65 -7.95 13.79
C MET A 85 -7.68 -6.84 13.61
N GLU A 86 -7.42 -5.70 14.24
CA GLU A 86 -8.18 -4.46 14.06
C GLU A 86 -7.28 -3.41 13.42
N GLY A 87 -7.79 -2.73 12.41
CA GLY A 87 -7.07 -1.70 11.68
C GLY A 87 -7.82 -0.37 11.59
N ALA A 88 -7.07 0.73 11.60
CA ALA A 88 -7.55 2.07 11.34
C ALA A 88 -6.89 2.66 10.08
N PHE A 89 -7.70 3.21 9.18
CA PHE A 89 -7.19 3.89 7.98
C PHE A 89 -6.62 5.26 8.34
N ASP A 90 -5.42 5.57 7.85
CA ASP A 90 -4.80 6.89 8.02
C ASP A 90 -5.54 7.90 7.12
N LYS A 91 -6.11 8.95 7.74
CA LYS A 91 -6.88 9.99 7.03
C LYS A 91 -6.01 10.80 6.06
N ASN A 92 -4.73 10.97 6.39
CA ASN A 92 -3.77 11.77 5.64
C ASN A 92 -3.02 10.92 4.62
N ARG A 93 -2.84 9.62 4.89
CA ARG A 93 -2.11 8.69 4.01
C ARG A 93 -3.00 7.53 3.55
N LYS A 94 -3.61 7.68 2.37
CA LYS A 94 -4.54 6.70 1.78
C LYS A 94 -3.96 5.31 1.50
N SER A 95 -2.63 5.16 1.49
CA SER A 95 -1.92 3.89 1.34
C SER A 95 -1.55 3.23 2.68
N ARG A 96 -1.88 3.85 3.82
CA ARG A 96 -1.47 3.39 5.15
C ARG A 96 -2.66 2.91 5.98
N ILE A 97 -2.43 1.80 6.67
CA ILE A 97 -3.28 1.27 7.73
C ILE A 97 -2.43 1.07 8.98
N ILE A 98 -3.02 1.30 10.16
CA ILE A 98 -2.40 0.99 11.45
C ILE A 98 -3.17 -0.17 12.05
N VAL A 99 -2.50 -1.30 12.26
CA VAL A 99 -3.13 -2.55 12.73
C VAL A 99 -2.63 -2.95 14.11
N ARG A 100 -3.47 -3.68 14.86
CA ARG A 100 -3.13 -4.28 16.15
C ARG A 100 -3.97 -5.55 16.38
N PRO A 101 -3.50 -6.50 17.19
CA PRO A 101 -4.35 -7.60 17.66
C PRO A 101 -5.57 -7.05 18.40
N LYS A 102 -6.72 -7.70 18.25
CA LYS A 102 -7.93 -7.36 19.00
C LYS A 102 -7.72 -7.64 20.48
N GLY A 103 -8.12 -6.71 21.34
CA GLY A 103 -8.04 -6.85 22.80
C GLY A 103 -6.74 -6.34 23.44
N THR A 104 -5.73 -5.94 22.66
CA THR A 104 -4.58 -5.23 23.22
C THR A 104 -4.93 -3.75 23.43
N LYS A 105 -4.73 -3.25 24.66
CA LYS A 105 -4.83 -1.82 24.99
C LYS A 105 -3.58 -1.09 24.48
N LYS A 106 -3.76 0.18 24.10
CA LYS A 106 -2.68 1.09 23.66
C LYS A 106 -1.67 1.35 24.77
#